data_AF-A0A241VAQ2-F1
#
_entry.id   AF-A0A241VAQ2-F1
#
_cell.length_a   1.000
_cell.length_b   1.000
_cell.length_c   1.000
_cell.angle_alpha   90.00
_cell.angle_beta   90.00
_cell.angle_gamma   90.00
#
_symmetry.space_group_name_H-M   'P 1'
#
loop_
_entity.id
_entity.type
_entity.pdbx_description
1 polymer ?
#
loop_
_entity_poly.entity_id
_entity_poly.type
_entity_poly.pdbx_seq_one_letter_code
_entity_poly.pdbx_strand_id
1 'polypeptide(L)'
;MKRFKTYFLLYASLLIWMSTNLTHAVEAMEKPQVPKIYDLFSGTIHEDQGQLILNHCTLAKYPYPLHFNHSEDEKRIKSLLRQDPYFWLNLRARAYSENERFHLIVDEIAEIHLQASCHLSDLLPSPAKL
;
A
#
# COMPACT_ATOMS: atom_id res chain seq x y z
N MET A 1 30.65 64.41 27.92
CA MET A 1 30.95 63.70 26.66
C MET A 1 31.28 62.20 26.79
N LYS A 2 31.89 61.70 27.87
CA LYS A 2 32.24 60.26 28.00
C LYS A 2 31.04 59.30 28.18
N ARG A 3 30.03 59.68 28.97
CA ARG A 3 28.84 58.84 29.25
C ARG A 3 27.96 58.57 28.02
N PHE A 4 27.83 59.54 27.11
CA PHE A 4 27.01 59.41 25.90
C PHE A 4 27.56 58.36 24.92
N LYS A 5 28.90 58.25 24.81
CA LYS A 5 29.57 57.19 24.02
C LYS A 5 29.33 55.79 24.60
N THR A 6 29.28 55.66 25.93
CA THR A 6 29.06 54.36 26.59
C THR A 6 27.64 53.85 26.39
N TYR A 7 26.64 54.74 26.48
CA TYR A 7 25.24 54.36 26.18
C TYR A 7 25.03 54.01 24.71
N PHE A 8 25.69 54.74 23.79
CA PHE A 8 25.62 54.43 22.36
C PHE A 8 26.23 53.06 22.02
N LEU A 9 27.38 52.72 22.63
CA LEU A 9 28.01 51.40 22.46
C LEU A 9 27.17 50.27 23.06
N LEU A 10 26.55 50.49 24.23
CA LEU A 10 25.63 49.52 24.84
C LEU A 10 24.39 49.31 23.97
N TYR A 11 23.81 50.38 23.41
CA TYR A 11 22.63 50.30 22.57
C TYR A 11 22.91 49.58 21.24
N ALA A 12 24.06 49.84 20.62
CA ALA A 12 24.50 49.15 19.42
C ALA A 12 24.71 47.64 19.68
N SER A 13 25.27 47.26 20.84
CA SER A 13 25.43 45.85 21.21
C SER A 13 24.10 45.14 21.47
N LEU A 14 23.11 45.84 22.05
CA LEU A 14 21.77 45.28 22.29
C LEU A 14 21.02 45.03 20.97
N LEU A 15 21.17 45.93 20.00
CA LEU A 15 20.56 45.79 18.66
C LEU A 15 21.15 44.64 17.85
N ILE A 16 22.45 44.35 18.01
CA ILE A 16 23.11 43.19 17.39
C ILE A 16 22.64 41.87 18.03
N TRP A 17 22.28 41.89 19.31
CA TRP A 17 21.79 40.70 20.01
C TRP A 17 20.32 40.35 19.69
N MET A 18 19.52 41.35 19.33
CA MET A 18 18.12 41.14 18.96
C MET A 18 17.93 40.60 17.54
N SER A 19 18.92 40.71 16.66
CA SER A 19 18.82 40.25 15.26
C SER A 19 19.22 38.80 15.03
N THR A 20 19.82 38.11 16.01
CA THR A 20 20.28 36.71 15.85
C THR A 20 19.18 35.66 16.03
N ASN A 21 17.94 36.05 16.35
CA ASN A 21 16.85 35.09 16.56
C ASN A 21 15.96 34.83 15.34
N LEU A 22 16.29 35.34 14.15
CA LEU A 22 15.57 34.97 12.94
C LEU A 22 16.16 33.69 12.32
N THR A 23 16.17 32.61 13.10
CA THR A 23 16.24 31.27 12.51
C THR A 23 14.87 31.01 11.90
N HIS A 24 14.78 31.13 10.58
CA HIS A 24 13.61 30.67 9.84
C HIS A 24 13.39 29.20 10.20
N ALA A 25 12.34 28.91 10.96
CA ALA A 25 11.69 27.62 10.89
C ALA A 25 11.13 27.51 9.48
N VAL A 26 11.97 27.08 8.54
CA VAL A 26 11.51 26.51 7.29
C VAL A 26 10.84 25.22 7.71
N GLU A 27 9.55 25.30 8.05
CA GLU A 27 8.69 24.13 8.05
C GLU A 27 8.85 23.55 6.65
N ALA A 28 9.63 22.47 6.55
CA ALA A 28 9.56 21.59 5.41
C ALA A 28 8.09 21.18 5.35
N MET A 29 7.33 21.79 4.43
CA MET A 29 6.00 21.34 4.10
C MET A 29 6.16 19.91 3.60
N GLU A 30 6.06 18.96 4.53
CA GLU A 30 5.85 17.57 4.22
C GLU A 30 4.62 17.56 3.32
N LYS A 31 4.81 17.18 2.05
CA LYS A 31 3.69 17.07 1.11
C LYS A 31 2.56 16.35 1.84
N PRO A 32 1.31 16.84 1.82
CA PRO A 32 0.21 16.13 2.43
C PRO A 32 0.27 14.69 1.92
N GLN A 33 0.56 13.74 2.81
CA GLN A 33 0.54 12.34 2.44
C GLN A 33 -0.92 12.03 2.15
N VAL A 34 -1.31 12.09 0.87
CA VAL A 34 -2.64 11.67 0.44
C VAL A 34 -2.76 10.22 0.90
N PRO A 35 -3.67 9.90 1.83
CA PRO A 35 -3.78 8.55 2.36
C PRO A 35 -4.02 7.62 1.18
N LYS A 36 -3.13 6.65 0.99
CA LYS A 36 -3.31 5.63 -0.04
C LYS A 36 -4.55 4.83 0.37
N ILE A 37 -5.63 5.00 -0.39
CA ILE A 37 -6.83 4.18 -0.23
C ILE A 37 -6.55 2.85 -0.90
N TYR A 38 -6.69 1.77 -0.14
CA TYR A 38 -6.56 0.40 -0.61
C TYR A 38 -7.90 -0.29 -0.46
N ASP A 39 -8.27 -1.08 -1.46
CA ASP A 39 -9.43 -1.95 -1.39
C ASP A 39 -8.99 -3.36 -0.98
N LEU A 40 -9.93 -4.11 -0.41
CA LEU A 40 -9.72 -5.51 -0.04
C LEU A 40 -10.23 -6.41 -1.16
N PHE A 41 -9.34 -7.22 -1.72
CA PHE A 41 -9.65 -8.18 -2.78
C PHE A 41 -9.54 -9.61 -2.24
N SER A 42 -10.69 -10.25 -2.06
CA SER A 42 -10.78 -11.66 -1.67
C SER A 42 -10.70 -12.55 -2.89
N GLY A 43 -9.78 -13.51 -2.95
CA GLY A 43 -9.64 -14.34 -4.14
C GLY A 43 -8.89 -15.64 -3.93
N THR A 44 -9.10 -16.58 -4.84
CA THR A 44 -8.19 -17.72 -5.03
C THR A 44 -7.04 -17.30 -5.95
N ILE A 45 -5.85 -17.84 -5.74
CA ILE A 45 -4.68 -17.53 -6.57
C ILE A 45 -4.29 -18.74 -7.40
N HIS A 46 -3.87 -18.50 -8.62
CA HIS A 46 -3.13 -19.46 -9.44
C HIS A 46 -1.94 -18.77 -10.12
N GLU A 47 -1.03 -19.57 -10.66
CA GLU A 47 0.10 -19.10 -11.47
C GLU A 47 -0.14 -19.46 -12.94
N ASP A 48 -0.02 -18.49 -13.83
CA ASP A 48 -0.06 -18.68 -15.29
C ASP A 48 1.16 -18.00 -15.92
N GLN A 49 1.95 -18.77 -16.67
CA GLN A 49 3.20 -18.29 -17.31
C GLN A 49 4.15 -17.51 -16.38
N GLY A 50 4.20 -17.87 -15.08
CA GLY A 50 5.04 -17.23 -14.07
C GLY A 50 4.42 -16.00 -13.39
N GLN A 51 3.26 -15.56 -13.85
CA GLN A 51 2.46 -14.47 -13.30
C GLN A 51 1.45 -15.02 -12.30
N LEU A 52 1.40 -14.44 -11.09
CA LEU A 52 0.31 -14.73 -10.15
C LEU A 52 -0.96 -13.99 -10.56
N ILE A 53 -2.09 -14.70 -10.54
CA ILE A 53 -3.40 -14.18 -10.90
C ILE A 53 -4.38 -14.47 -9.76
N LEU A 54 -5.07 -13.43 -9.30
CA LEU A 54 -6.17 -13.54 -8.35
C LEU A 54 -7.50 -13.66 -9.10
N ASN A 55 -8.22 -14.76 -8.86
CA ASN A 55 -9.61 -14.90 -9.28
C ASN A 55 -10.51 -14.41 -8.15
N HIS A 56 -11.11 -13.24 -8.35
CA HIS A 56 -11.87 -12.56 -7.31
C HIS A 56 -13.09 -13.38 -6.90
N CYS A 57 -13.34 -13.51 -5.60
CA CYS A 57 -14.46 -14.25 -4.98
C CYS A 57 -15.80 -13.52 -5.21
N THR A 58 -16.16 -13.36 -6.46
CA THR A 58 -17.40 -12.75 -6.93
C THR A 58 -18.03 -13.66 -7.97
N LEU A 59 -19.31 -13.44 -8.29
CA LEU A 59 -20.01 -14.23 -9.30
C LEU A 59 -19.30 -14.19 -10.67
N ALA A 60 -18.68 -13.07 -11.02
CA ALA A 60 -17.99 -12.90 -12.30
C ALA A 60 -16.61 -13.59 -12.35
N LYS A 61 -16.02 -13.95 -11.20
CA LYS A 61 -14.68 -14.54 -11.09
C LYS A 61 -13.61 -13.83 -11.92
N TYR A 62 -13.64 -12.50 -11.95
CA TYR A 62 -12.73 -11.72 -12.78
C TYR A 62 -11.27 -12.01 -12.40
N PRO A 63 -10.39 -12.34 -13.37
CA PRO A 63 -8.98 -12.61 -13.13
C PRO A 63 -8.17 -11.31 -13.10
N TYR A 64 -7.42 -11.10 -12.02
CA TYR A 64 -6.54 -9.94 -11.85
C TYR A 64 -5.06 -10.39 -11.79
N PRO A 65 -4.23 -10.04 -12.78
CA PRO A 65 -2.80 -10.22 -12.67
C PRO A 65 -2.24 -9.32 -11.55
N LEU A 66 -1.36 -9.90 -10.74
CA LEU A 66 -0.85 -9.28 -9.51
C LEU A 66 0.55 -8.70 -9.68
N HIS A 67 0.76 -7.50 -9.17
CA HIS A 67 2.05 -6.83 -9.09
C HIS A 67 2.34 -6.51 -7.63
N PHE A 68 3.35 -7.16 -7.06
CA PHE A 68 3.64 -7.03 -5.63
C PHE A 68 4.61 -5.88 -5.36
N ASN A 69 4.27 -5.02 -4.40
CA ASN A 69 5.21 -4.03 -3.87
C ASN A 69 6.33 -4.69 -3.05
N HIS A 70 6.07 -5.88 -2.49
CA HIS A 70 7.00 -6.64 -1.65
C HIS A 70 7.25 -8.04 -2.20
N SER A 71 8.51 -8.35 -2.53
CA SER A 71 8.89 -9.64 -3.15
C SER A 71 8.66 -10.83 -2.21
N GLU A 72 8.68 -10.58 -0.90
CA GLU A 72 8.47 -11.56 0.15
C GLU A 72 7.05 -12.12 0.11
N ASP A 73 6.05 -11.28 -0.16
CA ASP A 73 4.65 -11.69 -0.28
C ASP A 73 4.43 -12.56 -1.51
N GLU A 74 5.02 -12.19 -2.64
CA GLU A 74 4.98 -13.01 -3.87
C GLU A 74 5.62 -14.38 -3.62
N LYS A 75 6.81 -14.42 -3.01
CA LYS A 75 7.52 -15.66 -2.66
C LYS A 75 6.71 -16.52 -1.68
N ARG A 76 6.07 -15.90 -0.68
CA ARG A 76 5.21 -16.58 0.29
C ARG A 76 4.03 -17.26 -0.40
N ILE A 77 3.34 -16.55 -1.30
CA ILE A 77 2.22 -17.11 -2.06
C ILE A 77 2.68 -18.24 -2.99
N LYS A 78 3.79 -18.04 -3.73
CA LYS A 78 4.37 -19.09 -4.59
C LYS A 78 4.78 -20.34 -3.80
N SER A 79 5.32 -20.16 -2.59
CA SER A 79 5.63 -21.28 -1.70
C SER A 79 4.35 -22.00 -1.26
N LEU A 80 3.32 -21.25 -0.87
CA LEU A 80 2.04 -21.82 -0.43
C LEU A 80 1.37 -22.61 -1.55
N LEU A 81 1.30 -22.07 -2.77
CA LEU A 81 0.75 -22.77 -3.95
C LEU A 81 1.40 -24.14 -4.21
N ARG A 82 2.70 -24.27 -3.92
CA ARG A 82 3.43 -25.55 -4.07
C ARG A 82 3.14 -26.53 -2.94
N GLN A 83 2.77 -26.05 -1.76
CA GLN A 83 2.53 -26.87 -0.57
C GLN A 83 1.07 -27.32 -0.50
N ASP A 84 0.14 -26.39 -0.63
CA ASP A 84 -1.29 -26.62 -0.61
C ASP A 84 -1.95 -25.61 -1.56
N PRO A 85 -2.41 -26.03 -2.76
CA PRO A 85 -3.04 -25.13 -3.71
C PRO A 85 -4.48 -24.78 -3.32
N TYR A 86 -5.05 -25.42 -2.29
CA TYR A 86 -6.43 -25.21 -1.90
C TYR A 86 -6.54 -24.14 -0.80
N PHE A 87 -6.46 -22.88 -1.21
CA PHE A 87 -6.66 -21.73 -0.32
C PHE A 87 -7.25 -20.54 -1.07
N TRP A 88 -7.80 -19.60 -0.30
CA TRP A 88 -8.09 -18.25 -0.77
C TRP A 88 -7.52 -17.24 0.22
N LEU A 89 -7.39 -15.99 -0.20
CA LEU A 89 -6.77 -14.95 0.63
C LEU A 89 -7.42 -13.59 0.39
N ASN A 90 -7.14 -12.67 1.31
CA ASN A 90 -7.49 -11.26 1.20
C ASN A 90 -6.22 -10.46 0.90
N LEU A 91 -6.22 -9.70 -0.20
CA LEU A 91 -5.14 -8.76 -0.53
C LEU A 91 -5.62 -7.34 -0.28
N ARG A 92 -4.78 -6.51 0.34
CA ARG A 92 -4.93 -5.06 0.20
C ARG A 92 -4.22 -4.65 -1.08
N ALA A 93 -4.98 -4.11 -2.01
CA ALA A 93 -4.44 -3.74 -3.30
C ALA A 93 -5.13 -2.51 -3.86
N ARG A 94 -4.54 -1.96 -4.92
CA ARG A 94 -5.15 -0.94 -5.76
C ARG A 94 -5.34 -1.51 -7.16
N ALA A 95 -6.54 -1.40 -7.68
CA ALA A 95 -6.81 -1.76 -9.06
C ALA A 95 -6.34 -0.67 -10.02
N TYR A 96 -5.79 -1.08 -11.14
CA TYR A 96 -5.51 -0.20 -12.27
C TYR A 96 -5.83 -0.91 -13.58
N SER A 97 -6.07 -0.15 -14.64
CA SER A 97 -6.34 -0.70 -15.97
C SER A 97 -5.10 -0.57 -16.84
N GLU A 98 -4.75 -1.64 -17.54
CA GLU A 98 -3.68 -1.69 -18.52
C GLU A 98 -4.08 -2.67 -19.63
N ASN A 99 -3.95 -2.27 -20.90
CA ASN A 99 -4.32 -3.09 -22.05
C ASN A 99 -5.74 -3.71 -21.95
N GLU A 100 -6.73 -2.90 -21.55
CA GLU A 100 -8.14 -3.30 -21.38
C GLU A 100 -8.38 -4.39 -20.30
N ARG A 101 -7.39 -4.66 -19.45
CA ARG A 101 -7.49 -5.59 -18.32
C ARG A 101 -7.25 -4.87 -17.02
N PHE A 102 -7.95 -5.29 -15.97
CA PHE A 102 -7.66 -4.80 -14.63
C PHE A 102 -6.56 -5.64 -13.97
N HIS A 103 -5.62 -4.94 -13.37
CA HIS A 103 -4.49 -5.48 -12.62
C HIS A 103 -4.55 -5.00 -11.18
N LEU A 104 -3.86 -5.69 -10.27
CA LEU A 104 -3.78 -5.30 -8.86
C LEU A 104 -2.33 -5.00 -8.47
N ILE A 105 -2.09 -3.82 -7.92
CA ILE A 105 -0.86 -3.52 -7.19
C ILE A 105 -1.09 -3.92 -5.74
N VAL A 106 -0.45 -5.00 -5.32
CA VAL A 106 -0.58 -5.61 -4.00
C VAL A 106 0.35 -4.94 -3.01
N ASP A 107 -0.22 -4.45 -1.91
CA ASP A 107 0.52 -3.81 -0.82
C ASP A 107 0.75 -4.78 0.34
N GLU A 108 -0.24 -5.61 0.68
CA GLU A 108 -0.08 -6.64 1.71
C GLU A 108 -1.05 -7.82 1.51
N ILE A 109 -0.66 -8.96 2.07
CA ILE A 109 -1.55 -10.10 2.31
C ILE A 109 -2.23 -9.89 3.67
N ALA A 110 -3.50 -9.51 3.66
CA ALA A 110 -4.26 -9.25 4.88
C ALA A 110 -4.65 -10.53 5.62
N GLU A 111 -5.03 -11.59 4.90
CA GLU A 111 -5.47 -12.85 5.49
C GLU A 111 -5.28 -14.02 4.51
N ILE A 112 -5.07 -15.23 5.03
CA ILE A 112 -4.99 -16.47 4.24
C ILE A 112 -5.90 -17.52 4.88
N HIS A 113 -6.78 -18.11 4.08
CA HIS A 113 -7.72 -19.15 4.47
C HIS A 113 -7.34 -20.46 3.78
N LEU A 114 -6.70 -21.34 4.52
CA LEU A 114 -6.31 -22.66 4.03
C LEU A 114 -7.50 -23.61 3.98
N GLN A 115 -7.45 -24.55 3.05
CA GLN A 115 -8.41 -25.66 2.91
C GLN A 115 -9.86 -25.20 2.77
N ALA A 116 -10.06 -24.05 2.15
CA ALA A 116 -11.35 -23.44 1.94
C ALA A 116 -11.46 -22.86 0.53
N SER A 117 -12.70 -22.76 0.04
CA SER A 117 -13.03 -21.95 -1.13
C SER A 117 -13.91 -20.79 -0.71
N CYS A 118 -13.72 -19.66 -1.38
CA CYS A 118 -14.58 -18.49 -1.28
C CYS A 118 -15.61 -18.40 -2.42
N HIS A 119 -15.52 -19.27 -3.43
CA HIS A 119 -16.39 -19.18 -4.60
C HIS A 119 -17.73 -19.82 -4.31
N LEU A 120 -18.80 -19.03 -4.40
CA LEU A 120 -20.17 -19.51 -4.19
C LEU A 120 -20.52 -20.72 -5.08
N SER A 121 -19.98 -20.76 -6.30
CA SER A 121 -20.16 -21.89 -7.23
C SER A 121 -19.76 -23.24 -6.64
N ASP A 122 -18.81 -23.25 -5.71
CA ASP A 122 -18.26 -24.48 -5.14
C ASP A 122 -19.17 -25.02 -4.02
N LEU A 123 -20.09 -24.18 -3.54
CA LEU A 123 -21.14 -24.55 -2.57
C LEU A 123 -22.44 -24.97 -3.24
N LEU A 124 -22.62 -24.68 -4.54
CA LEU A 124 -23.82 -25.02 -5.29
C LEU A 124 -23.70 -26.46 -5.84
N PRO A 125 -24.78 -27.27 -5.75
CA PRO A 125 -24.79 -28.59 -6.38
C PRO A 125 -24.61 -28.44 -7.89
N SER A 126 -23.65 -29.17 -8.46
CA SER A 126 -23.40 -29.15 -9.91
C SER A 126 -24.67 -29.54 -10.68
N PRO A 127 -25.07 -28.77 -11.72
CA PRO A 127 -26.23 -29.11 -12.55
C PRO A 127 -26.04 -30.39 -13.38
N ALA A 128 -24.86 -31.03 -13.33
CA ALA A 128 -24.58 -32.29 -14.02
C ALA A 128 -25.27 -33.54 -13.41
N LYS A 129 -26.20 -33.35 -12.46
CA LYS A 129 -27.04 -34.41 -11.89
C LYS A 129 -28.47 -33.91 -11.65
N LEU A 130 -29.19 -33.58 -12.72
CA LEU A 130 -30.65 -33.55 -12.76
C LEU A 130 -31.14 -34.23 -14.04
#